data_AF-A0AAN8WKU2-F1
#
_entry.id   AF-A0AAN8WKU2-F1
#
_cell.length_a   1.000
_cell.length_b   1.000
_cell.length_c   1.000
_cell.angle_alpha   90.00
_cell.angle_beta   90.00
_cell.angle_gamma   90.00
#
_symmetry.space_group_name_H-M   'P 1'
#
loop_
_entity.id
_entity.type
_entity.pdbx_description
1 polymer ?
#
loop_
_entity_poly.entity_id
_entity_poly.type
_entity_poly.pdbx_seq_one_letter_code
_entity_poly.pdbx_strand_id
1 'polypeptide(L)'
;MDPRWLEESPKDPLHPLPTTVTTIVGGYHARDIRDGYENTILRFGARLITEKEKDKEREFVINFYVFDSTVSVFEVPKLNSGLRAGMFLGRGLVVKGENGDYVRGQDLYAGATVKLNAHTFYITHADEFTLGFMEKHADEFPQANYNVALDKARHVLGHHELTDILKRVTPYDENKTGFAPSNLVENALRGVLG
;
A
#
# COMPACT_ATOMS: atom_id res chain seq x y z
N MET A 1 -39.89 48.03 8.32
CA MET A 1 -39.29 47.03 7.41
C MET A 1 -38.11 47.70 6.76
N ASP A 2 -36.91 47.22 7.07
CA ASP A 2 -35.64 47.76 6.55
C ASP A 2 -34.80 46.56 6.08
N PRO A 3 -34.53 46.41 4.77
CA PRO A 3 -33.75 45.31 4.27
C PRO A 3 -32.28 45.74 4.13
N ARG A 4 -31.48 45.33 5.14
CA ARG A 4 -30.03 45.53 5.25
C ARG A 4 -29.23 44.72 4.22
N TRP A 5 -29.41 45.03 2.93
CA TRP A 5 -28.65 44.46 1.79
C TRP A 5 -27.37 45.23 1.44
N LEU A 6 -26.84 46.05 2.35
CA LEU A 6 -25.51 46.64 2.21
C LEU A 6 -24.72 46.33 3.48
N GLU A 7 -23.48 45.89 3.29
CA GLU A 7 -22.49 45.43 4.29
C GLU A 7 -22.72 43.97 4.73
N GLU A 8 -21.93 42.97 4.33
CA GLU A 8 -20.52 42.94 3.92
C GLU A 8 -20.28 41.73 2.99
N SER A 9 -19.36 41.86 2.04
CA SER A 9 -18.60 40.70 1.53
C SER A 9 -17.14 41.02 1.76
N PRO A 10 -16.35 40.11 2.34
CA PRO A 10 -15.25 39.58 1.53
C PRO A 10 -14.79 38.12 1.80
N LYS A 11 -14.54 37.42 0.68
CA LYS A 11 -13.31 36.66 0.30
C LYS A 11 -13.04 35.21 0.79
N ASP A 12 -13.03 34.32 -0.22
CA ASP A 12 -12.07 33.22 -0.51
C ASP A 12 -12.25 31.80 0.11
N PRO A 13 -11.68 30.72 -0.49
CA PRO A 13 -12.44 29.54 -0.93
C PRO A 13 -11.84 28.28 -0.31
N LEU A 14 -12.20 28.00 0.94
CA LEU A 14 -11.99 26.68 1.50
C LEU A 14 -13.34 26.21 2.02
N HIS A 15 -14.23 25.84 1.09
CA HIS A 15 -15.38 25.06 1.50
C HIS A 15 -14.83 23.70 1.95
N PRO A 16 -14.98 23.29 3.22
CA PRO A 16 -14.69 21.91 3.58
C PRO A 16 -15.57 21.03 2.69
N LEU A 17 -14.93 20.09 1.98
CA LEU A 17 -15.69 19.02 1.34
C LEU A 17 -16.53 18.34 2.44
N PRO A 18 -17.80 18.02 2.15
CA PRO A 18 -18.79 17.68 3.18
C PRO A 18 -18.31 16.55 4.09
N THR A 19 -18.13 16.87 5.37
CA THR A 19 -17.56 15.98 6.39
C THR A 19 -18.47 14.81 6.78
N THR A 20 -19.75 14.76 6.41
CA THR A 20 -20.59 13.60 6.73
C THR A 20 -21.80 13.56 5.82
N VAL A 21 -21.90 12.51 5.00
CA VAL A 21 -23.04 11.59 4.81
C VAL A 21 -22.66 10.67 3.66
N THR A 22 -22.47 9.37 3.90
CA THR A 22 -22.87 8.37 2.90
C THR A 22 -23.37 7.12 3.60
N THR A 23 -24.69 6.97 3.52
CA THR A 23 -25.50 5.77 3.59
C THR A 23 -24.73 4.49 3.34
N ILE A 24 -24.96 3.53 4.23
CA ILE A 24 -24.56 2.12 4.15
C ILE A 24 -24.80 1.60 2.73
N VAL A 25 -23.73 1.47 1.95
CA VAL A 25 -23.69 0.60 0.78
C VAL A 25 -22.92 -0.63 1.22
N GLY A 26 -23.67 -1.67 1.59
CA GLY A 26 -23.22 -3.06 1.74
C GLY A 26 -21.91 -3.29 2.50
N GLY A 27 -21.91 -3.21 3.83
CA GLY A 27 -20.89 -3.86 4.65
C GLY A 27 -19.80 -2.98 5.26
N TYR A 28 -19.70 -1.68 4.92
CA TYR A 28 -18.85 -0.76 5.69
C TYR A 28 -19.50 -0.45 7.03
N HIS A 29 -18.95 -1.04 8.09
CA HIS A 29 -19.23 -0.58 9.43
C HIS A 29 -18.43 0.71 9.67
N ALA A 30 -19.03 1.69 10.35
CA ALA A 30 -18.32 2.85 10.90
C ALA A 30 -17.13 2.49 11.83
N ARG A 31 -16.87 1.20 12.05
CA ARG A 31 -15.78 0.62 12.85
C ARG A 31 -14.42 0.62 12.14
N ASP A 32 -14.38 0.85 10.83
CA ASP A 32 -13.11 0.90 10.09
C ASP A 32 -12.50 2.32 10.07
N ILE A 33 -13.14 3.29 10.77
CA ILE A 33 -12.57 4.61 10.98
C ILE A 33 -11.48 4.52 12.06
N ARG A 34 -10.27 4.99 11.72
CA ARG A 34 -9.11 5.00 12.62
C ARG A 34 -8.75 6.42 13.02
N ASP A 35 -9.33 6.88 14.12
CA ASP A 35 -9.03 8.21 14.70
C ASP A 35 -7.52 8.41 14.91
N GLY A 36 -7.03 9.61 14.57
CA GLY A 36 -5.61 9.96 14.65
C GLY A 36 -4.77 9.56 13.43
N TYR A 37 -5.38 8.93 12.42
CA TYR A 37 -4.73 8.54 11.17
C TYR A 37 -5.26 9.30 9.93
N GLU A 38 -5.91 10.44 10.12
CA GLU A 38 -6.59 11.25 9.07
C GLU A 38 -5.67 11.59 7.89
N ASN A 39 -4.39 11.81 8.18
CA ASN A 39 -3.36 12.16 7.20
C ASN A 39 -2.41 11.00 6.88
N THR A 40 -2.69 9.80 7.38
CA THR A 40 -1.83 8.63 7.17
C THR A 40 -2.21 7.92 5.88
N ILE A 41 -1.26 7.88 4.96
CA ILE A 41 -1.42 7.24 3.65
C ILE A 41 -0.29 6.24 3.48
N LEU A 42 -0.64 4.97 3.26
CA LEU A 42 0.31 3.94 2.86
C LEU A 42 0.39 3.92 1.34
N ARG A 43 1.61 3.90 0.79
CA ARG A 43 1.87 4.01 -0.65
C ARG A 43 2.65 2.82 -1.16
N PHE A 44 2.14 2.25 -2.24
CA PHE A 44 2.67 1.06 -2.84
C PHE A 44 2.89 1.28 -4.34
N GLY A 45 4.11 1.01 -4.81
CA GLY A 45 4.39 0.93 -6.23
C GLY A 45 3.79 -0.34 -6.82
N ALA A 46 3.21 -0.25 -8.01
CA ALA A 46 2.54 -1.36 -8.65
C ALA A 46 2.63 -1.32 -10.17
N ARG A 47 2.39 -2.48 -10.79
CA ARG A 47 2.24 -2.64 -12.24
C ARG A 47 0.98 -3.45 -12.55
N LEU A 48 0.38 -3.23 -13.72
CA LEU A 48 -0.73 -4.05 -14.18
C LEU A 48 -0.27 -5.46 -14.53
N ILE A 49 -1.07 -6.46 -14.15
CA ILE A 49 -1.00 -7.81 -14.72
C ILE A 49 -1.94 -7.81 -15.93
N THR A 50 -1.35 -7.82 -17.13
CA THR A 50 -2.07 -7.61 -18.39
C THR A 50 -1.31 -8.22 -19.57
N GLU A 51 -2.05 -8.69 -20.56
CA GLU A 51 -1.49 -9.17 -21.83
C GLU A 51 -1.24 -8.03 -22.84
N LYS A 52 -1.85 -6.86 -22.60
CA LYS A 52 -1.74 -5.70 -23.49
C LYS A 52 -0.35 -5.08 -23.40
N GLU A 53 0.41 -5.14 -24.48
CA GLU A 53 1.80 -4.65 -24.52
C GLU A 53 1.93 -3.18 -24.06
N LYS A 54 0.99 -2.32 -24.47
CA LYS A 54 0.97 -0.90 -24.10
C LYS A 54 0.84 -0.65 -22.59
N ASP A 55 0.27 -1.61 -21.86
CA ASP A 55 0.02 -1.47 -20.43
C ASP A 55 1.14 -2.07 -19.57
N LYS A 56 1.99 -2.93 -20.13
CA LYS A 56 3.04 -3.65 -19.38
C LYS A 56 4.09 -2.73 -18.76
N GLU A 57 4.35 -1.61 -19.41
CA GLU A 57 5.35 -0.64 -18.98
C GLU A 57 4.75 0.51 -18.15
N ARG A 58 3.45 0.46 -17.83
CA ARG A 58 2.79 1.49 -17.01
C ARG A 58 3.07 1.19 -15.54
N GLU A 59 3.52 2.22 -14.83
CA GLU A 59 3.76 2.18 -13.40
C GLU A 59 2.65 2.93 -12.66
N PHE A 60 2.29 2.43 -11.49
CA PHE A 60 1.20 2.96 -10.69
C PHE A 60 1.62 3.12 -9.25
N VAL A 61 0.98 4.06 -8.55
CA VAL A 61 1.01 4.18 -7.10
C VAL A 61 -0.38 3.89 -6.58
N ILE A 62 -0.49 2.86 -5.74
CA ILE A 62 -1.68 2.55 -4.96
C ILE A 62 -1.54 3.26 -3.61
N ASN A 63 -2.51 4.10 -3.27
CA ASN A 63 -2.61 4.73 -1.96
C ASN A 63 -3.70 4.04 -1.15
N PHE A 64 -3.40 3.71 0.10
CA PHE A 64 -4.36 3.26 1.09
C PHE A 64 -4.46 4.29 2.21
N TYR A 65 -5.67 4.80 2.44
CA TYR A 65 -5.92 5.81 3.47
C TYR A 65 -6.31 5.11 4.75
N VAL A 66 -5.43 5.16 5.76
CA VAL A 66 -5.58 4.37 6.99
C VAL A 66 -6.82 4.81 7.77
N PHE A 67 -7.16 6.10 7.72
CA PHE A 67 -8.31 6.65 8.44
C PHE A 67 -9.64 5.98 8.08
N ASP A 68 -9.91 5.66 6.81
CA ASP A 68 -11.22 5.20 6.36
C ASP A 68 -11.17 3.96 5.46
N SER A 69 -10.00 3.32 5.38
CA SER A 69 -9.75 2.13 4.57
C SER A 69 -10.07 2.31 3.07
N THR A 70 -10.09 3.55 2.57
CA THR A 70 -10.26 3.81 1.14
C THR A 70 -8.95 3.60 0.37
N VAL A 71 -9.08 3.39 -0.94
CA VAL A 71 -7.98 3.20 -1.88
C VAL A 71 -8.10 4.19 -3.03
N SER A 72 -6.97 4.70 -3.50
CA SER A 72 -6.85 5.39 -4.80
C SER A 72 -5.67 4.85 -5.59
N VAL A 73 -5.70 5.00 -6.92
CA VAL A 73 -4.60 4.57 -7.80
C VAL A 73 -4.27 5.69 -8.78
N PHE A 74 -2.99 6.02 -8.85
CA PHE A 74 -2.44 7.02 -9.78
C PHE A 74 -1.46 6.36 -10.73
N GLU A 75 -1.48 6.76 -11.99
CA GLU A 75 -0.46 6.38 -12.96
C GLU A 75 0.75 7.32 -12.84
N VAL A 76 1.94 6.74 -12.73
CA VAL A 76 3.20 7.46 -12.72
C VAL A 76 3.52 7.86 -14.15
N PRO A 77 3.72 9.17 -14.44
CA PRO A 77 4.05 9.61 -15.78
C PRO A 77 5.46 9.15 -16.14
N LYS A 78 5.60 8.57 -17.33
CA LYS A 78 6.94 8.34 -17.89
C LYS A 78 7.59 9.68 -18.23
N LEU A 79 8.82 9.88 -17.77
CA LEU A 79 9.66 11.00 -18.19
C LEU A 79 9.68 11.08 -19.73
N ASN A 80 9.54 12.29 -20.26
CA ASN A 80 9.51 12.60 -21.71
C ASN A 80 8.30 12.08 -22.51
N SER A 81 7.28 11.50 -21.87
CA SER A 81 6.09 11.01 -22.58
C SER A 81 5.08 12.10 -22.97
N GLY A 82 5.19 13.30 -22.39
CA GLY A 82 4.18 14.36 -22.52
C GLY A 82 2.82 14.04 -21.86
N LEU A 83 2.66 12.84 -21.28
CA LEU A 83 1.45 12.45 -20.55
C LEU A 83 1.48 13.04 -19.13
N ARG A 84 0.39 13.68 -18.74
CA ARG A 84 0.17 14.08 -17.35
C ARG A 84 -0.08 12.83 -16.49
N ALA A 85 0.51 12.80 -15.30
CA ALA A 85 0.12 11.86 -14.24
C ALA A 85 -1.41 11.86 -14.11
N GLY A 86 -2.03 10.70 -14.29
CA GLY A 86 -3.48 10.57 -14.35
C GLY A 86 -4.01 9.82 -13.14
N MET A 87 -5.15 10.26 -12.60
CA MET A 87 -5.93 9.46 -11.67
C MET A 87 -6.47 8.24 -12.43
N PHE A 88 -6.03 7.04 -12.04
CA PHE A 88 -6.47 5.79 -12.63
C PHE A 88 -7.70 5.23 -11.90
N LEU A 89 -7.70 5.34 -10.56
CA LEU A 89 -8.84 5.04 -9.70
C LEU A 89 -8.99 6.15 -8.65
N GLY A 90 -10.18 6.77 -8.60
CA GLY A 90 -10.51 7.75 -7.58
C GLY A 90 -10.58 7.14 -6.19
N ARG A 91 -10.34 7.97 -5.15
CA ARG A 91 -10.41 7.54 -3.75
C ARG A 91 -11.80 7.00 -3.45
N GLY A 92 -11.85 5.76 -2.99
CA GLY A 92 -13.10 5.12 -2.60
C GLY A 92 -12.86 3.73 -2.03
N LEU A 93 -13.94 3.12 -1.61
CA LEU A 93 -13.90 1.78 -1.06
C LEU A 93 -13.89 0.76 -2.19
N VAL A 94 -13.01 -0.23 -2.12
CA VAL A 94 -12.80 -1.20 -3.20
C VAL A 94 -13.12 -2.60 -2.70
N VAL A 95 -14.01 -3.30 -3.41
CA VAL A 95 -14.40 -4.67 -3.10
C VAL A 95 -13.30 -5.64 -3.56
N LYS A 96 -12.92 -6.53 -2.66
CA LYS A 96 -12.05 -7.68 -2.85
C LYS A 96 -12.83 -8.81 -3.52
N GLY A 97 -12.65 -8.95 -4.83
CA GLY A 97 -13.23 -10.08 -5.57
C GLY A 97 -14.76 -10.09 -5.55
N GLU A 98 -15.35 -11.29 -5.55
CA GLU A 98 -16.81 -11.48 -5.69
C GLU A 98 -17.54 -11.65 -4.36
N ASN A 99 -16.81 -11.87 -3.26
CA ASN A 99 -17.39 -12.20 -1.96
C ASN A 99 -17.96 -10.99 -1.21
N GLY A 100 -17.75 -9.77 -1.73
CA GLY A 100 -18.27 -8.53 -1.14
C GLY A 100 -17.41 -7.93 -0.01
N ASP A 101 -16.32 -8.61 0.39
CA ASP A 101 -15.36 -8.04 1.35
C ASP A 101 -14.61 -6.86 0.74
N TYR A 102 -14.11 -5.95 1.57
CA TYR A 102 -13.32 -4.81 1.10
C TYR A 102 -11.82 -5.03 1.24
N VAL A 103 -11.06 -4.38 0.36
CA VAL A 103 -9.60 -4.35 0.42
C VAL A 103 -9.15 -3.69 1.72
N ARG A 104 -8.30 -4.38 2.48
CA ARG A 104 -7.70 -3.88 3.72
C ARG A 104 -6.22 -3.61 3.52
N GLY A 105 -5.62 -2.83 4.42
CA GLY A 105 -4.16 -2.60 4.42
C GLY A 105 -3.36 -3.91 4.44
N GLN A 106 -3.88 -4.95 5.08
CA GLN A 106 -3.25 -6.28 5.19
C GLN A 106 -3.16 -7.02 3.86
N ASP A 107 -4.03 -6.66 2.90
CA ASP A 107 -4.01 -7.21 1.54
C ASP A 107 -2.93 -6.54 0.66
N LEU A 108 -2.34 -5.44 1.15
CA LEU A 108 -1.39 -4.60 0.40
C LEU A 108 0.01 -4.75 1.00
N TYR A 109 0.88 -5.45 0.29
CA TYR A 109 2.29 -5.63 0.65
C TYR A 109 3.12 -5.94 -0.61
N ALA A 110 4.43 -5.67 -0.56
CA ALA A 110 5.33 -5.97 -1.67
C ALA A 110 5.28 -7.46 -2.04
N GLY A 111 5.15 -7.74 -3.35
CA GLY A 111 4.97 -9.09 -3.88
C GLY A 111 3.52 -9.58 -3.93
N ALA A 112 2.56 -8.87 -3.33
CA ALA A 112 1.15 -9.23 -3.39
C ALA A 112 0.55 -8.97 -4.78
N THR A 113 -0.44 -9.79 -5.15
CA THR A 113 -1.32 -9.53 -6.29
C THR A 113 -2.70 -9.14 -5.79
N VAL A 114 -3.18 -7.95 -6.16
CA VAL A 114 -4.44 -7.39 -5.70
C VAL A 114 -5.34 -7.01 -6.88
N LYS A 115 -6.62 -7.37 -6.79
CA LYS A 115 -7.64 -6.97 -7.76
C LYS A 115 -8.36 -5.73 -7.24
N LEU A 116 -8.24 -4.62 -7.97
CA LEU A 116 -8.94 -3.36 -7.69
C LEU A 116 -9.89 -3.08 -8.87
N ASN A 117 -11.19 -3.17 -8.62
CA ASN A 117 -12.23 -3.15 -9.65
C ASN A 117 -11.95 -4.19 -10.78
N ALA A 118 -11.84 -3.73 -12.02
CA ALA A 118 -11.60 -4.57 -13.20
C ALA A 118 -10.11 -4.87 -13.45
N HIS A 119 -9.21 -4.33 -12.62
CA HIS A 119 -7.77 -4.37 -12.87
C HIS A 119 -7.04 -5.18 -11.80
N THR A 120 -6.10 -6.01 -12.22
CA THR A 120 -5.25 -6.77 -11.32
C THR A 120 -3.85 -6.16 -11.32
N PHE A 121 -3.35 -5.85 -10.12
CA PHE A 121 -2.06 -5.21 -9.90
C PHE A 121 -1.13 -6.16 -9.19
N TYR A 122 0.13 -6.17 -9.62
CA TYR A 122 1.24 -6.72 -8.85
C TYR A 122 1.93 -5.59 -8.10
N ILE A 123 1.96 -5.67 -6.78
CA ILE A 123 2.63 -4.69 -5.92
C ILE A 123 4.12 -4.96 -5.96
N THR A 124 4.89 -4.00 -6.46
CA THR A 124 6.33 -4.14 -6.67
C THR A 124 7.12 -3.75 -5.42
N HIS A 125 6.73 -2.68 -4.75
CA HIS A 125 7.41 -2.16 -3.55
C HIS A 125 6.46 -1.29 -2.72
N ALA A 126 6.89 -0.94 -1.52
CA ALA A 126 6.25 0.07 -0.67
C ALA A 126 7.27 1.16 -0.34
N ASP A 127 6.81 2.37 -0.05
CA ASP A 127 7.73 3.44 0.40
C ASP A 127 8.21 3.21 1.84
N GLU A 128 9.28 3.91 2.22
CA GLU A 128 9.93 3.72 3.53
C GLU A 128 8.97 4.04 4.70
N PHE A 129 8.14 5.08 4.54
CA PHE A 129 7.11 5.41 5.53
C PHE A 129 6.13 4.25 5.71
N THR A 130 5.66 3.66 4.62
CA THR A 130 4.71 2.54 4.64
C THR A 130 5.32 1.30 5.28
N LEU A 131 6.55 0.96 4.92
CA LEU A 131 7.27 -0.16 5.54
C LEU A 131 7.39 0.04 7.05
N GLY A 132 7.89 1.20 7.49
CA GLY A 132 8.02 1.52 8.91
C GLY A 132 6.68 1.59 9.64
N PHE A 133 5.60 2.02 8.97
CA PHE A 133 4.25 1.98 9.53
C PHE A 133 3.78 0.55 9.75
N MET A 134 3.93 -0.32 8.75
CA MET A 134 3.49 -1.72 8.82
C MET A 134 4.29 -2.50 9.87
N GLU A 135 5.60 -2.24 10.00
CA GLU A 135 6.45 -2.84 11.04
C GLU A 135 6.04 -2.41 12.45
N LYS A 136 5.68 -1.13 12.66
CA LYS A 136 5.17 -0.64 13.95
C LYS A 136 3.82 -1.24 14.33
N HIS A 137 3.05 -1.69 13.35
CA HIS A 137 1.73 -2.32 13.53
C HIS A 137 1.77 -3.80 13.07
N ALA A 138 2.87 -4.50 13.35
CA ALA A 138 3.11 -5.87 12.86
C ALA A 138 2.10 -6.93 13.37
N ASP A 139 1.31 -6.60 14.38
CA ASP A 139 0.15 -7.37 14.83
C ASP A 139 -1.01 -7.31 13.82
N GLU A 140 -1.21 -6.14 13.20
CA GLU A 140 -2.17 -5.95 12.11
C GLU A 140 -1.60 -6.36 10.76
N PHE A 141 -0.29 -6.24 10.55
CA PHE A 141 0.38 -6.56 9.28
C PHE A 141 1.32 -7.76 9.43
N PRO A 142 0.82 -9.02 9.36
CA PRO A 142 1.65 -10.21 9.51
C PRO A 142 2.82 -10.31 8.52
N GLN A 143 2.73 -9.65 7.36
CA GLN A 143 3.78 -9.63 6.35
C GLN A 143 4.98 -8.76 6.74
N ALA A 144 4.77 -7.78 7.64
CA ALA A 144 5.83 -6.96 8.22
C ALA A 144 6.30 -7.50 9.59
N ASN A 145 5.77 -8.64 10.03
CA ASN A 145 6.12 -9.24 11.30
C ASN A 145 7.33 -10.17 11.16
N TYR A 146 8.47 -9.72 11.69
CA TYR A 146 9.72 -10.47 11.66
C TYR A 146 9.60 -11.89 12.21
N ASN A 147 8.92 -12.08 13.35
CA ASN A 147 8.80 -13.39 13.97
C ASN A 147 7.97 -14.33 13.11
N VAL A 148 6.86 -13.84 12.54
CA VAL A 148 6.02 -14.62 11.61
C VAL A 148 6.81 -15.02 10.37
N ALA A 149 7.59 -14.10 9.80
CA ALA A 149 8.44 -14.39 8.66
C ALA A 149 9.52 -15.43 8.99
N LEU A 150 10.19 -15.28 10.14
CA LEU A 150 11.23 -16.20 10.59
C LEU A 150 10.70 -17.60 10.89
N ASP A 151 9.54 -17.70 11.53
CA ASP A 151 8.94 -19.00 11.84
C ASP A 151 8.46 -19.72 10.57
N LYS A 152 7.89 -18.99 9.61
CA LYS A 152 7.62 -19.53 8.28
C LYS A 152 8.90 -19.99 7.58
N ALA A 153 9.96 -19.17 7.64
CA ALA A 153 11.24 -19.53 7.05
C ALA A 153 11.82 -20.81 7.68
N ARG A 154 11.75 -20.97 9.00
CA ARG A 154 12.17 -22.20 9.71
C ARG A 154 11.33 -23.43 9.38
N HIS A 155 10.06 -23.23 9.03
CA HIS A 155 9.18 -24.32 8.66
C HIS A 155 9.45 -24.79 7.22
N VAL A 156 9.74 -23.86 6.31
CA VAL A 156 9.97 -24.14 4.88
C VAL A 156 11.43 -24.54 4.62
N LEU A 157 12.37 -23.85 5.27
CA LEU A 157 13.80 -24.05 5.13
C LEU A 157 14.30 -24.85 6.32
N GLY A 158 15.07 -25.90 6.06
CA GLY A 158 15.74 -26.63 7.12
C GLY A 158 16.76 -25.77 7.88
N HIS A 159 17.24 -26.29 9.00
CA HIS A 159 18.21 -25.58 9.83
C HIS A 159 19.52 -25.27 9.08
N HIS A 160 19.93 -26.16 8.17
CA HIS A 160 21.15 -26.01 7.37
C HIS A 160 21.02 -24.85 6.38
N GLU A 161 19.91 -24.80 5.64
CA GLU A 161 19.56 -23.77 4.67
C GLU A 161 19.55 -22.38 5.30
N LEU A 162 18.90 -22.23 6.45
CA LEU A 162 18.87 -20.96 7.18
C LEU A 162 20.26 -20.53 7.66
N THR A 163 21.06 -21.48 8.14
CA THR A 163 22.43 -21.21 8.59
C THR A 163 23.30 -20.72 7.43
N ASP A 164 23.15 -21.31 6.25
CA ASP A 164 23.89 -20.90 5.05
C ASP A 164 23.46 -19.51 4.55
N ILE A 165 22.16 -19.19 4.61
CA ILE A 165 21.66 -17.83 4.31
C ILE A 165 22.29 -16.83 5.29
N LEU A 166 22.25 -17.10 6.59
CA LEU A 166 22.80 -16.20 7.60
C LEU A 166 24.32 -16.00 7.41
N LYS A 167 25.08 -17.05 7.08
CA LYS A 167 26.52 -16.93 6.78
C LYS A 167 26.81 -16.04 5.57
N ARG A 168 25.92 -16.01 4.58
CA ARG A 168 26.06 -15.14 3.39
C ARG A 168 25.66 -13.69 3.66
N VAL A 169 24.69 -13.47 4.55
CA VAL A 169 24.11 -12.15 4.82
C VAL A 169 24.88 -11.39 5.91
N THR A 170 25.24 -12.07 7.00
CA THR A 170 25.87 -11.45 8.19
C THR A 170 27.16 -10.64 7.92
N PRO A 171 28.05 -10.98 6.97
CA PRO A 171 29.23 -10.17 6.69
C PRO A 171 28.90 -8.75 6.18
N TYR A 172 27.69 -8.53 5.67
CA TYR A 172 27.25 -7.24 5.12
C TYR A 172 26.56 -6.35 6.18
N ASP A 173 26.41 -6.84 7.41
CA ASP A 173 25.93 -6.07 8.56
C ASP A 173 27.08 -5.84 9.55
N GLU A 174 28.11 -5.11 9.10
CA GLU A 174 29.33 -4.84 9.88
C GLU A 174 29.03 -4.21 11.24
N ASN A 175 27.99 -3.37 11.29
CA ASN A 175 27.57 -2.64 12.48
C ASN A 175 26.58 -3.43 13.37
N LYS A 176 26.23 -4.67 13.00
CA LYS A 176 25.24 -5.52 13.71
C LYS A 176 23.92 -4.80 13.97
N THR A 177 23.49 -4.04 12.97
CA THR A 177 22.24 -3.27 12.98
C THR A 177 21.01 -4.17 12.87
N GLY A 178 21.20 -5.41 12.40
CA GLY A 178 20.12 -6.34 12.06
C GLY A 178 19.54 -6.11 10.66
N PHE A 179 20.11 -5.18 9.88
CA PHE A 179 19.65 -4.85 8.53
C PHE A 179 20.65 -5.32 7.48
N ALA A 180 20.12 -5.79 6.36
CA ALA A 180 20.91 -6.14 5.18
C ALA A 180 20.19 -5.66 3.91
N PRO A 181 20.93 -5.34 2.83
CA PRO A 181 20.33 -5.01 1.54
C PRO A 181 19.38 -6.11 1.03
N SER A 182 18.18 -5.74 0.58
CA SER A 182 17.14 -6.70 0.18
C SER A 182 17.59 -7.63 -0.94
N ASN A 183 18.30 -7.12 -1.95
CA ASN A 183 18.87 -7.90 -3.04
C ASN A 183 19.82 -9.00 -2.57
N LEU A 184 20.58 -8.77 -1.49
CA LEU A 184 21.48 -9.77 -0.92
C LEU A 184 20.70 -10.92 -0.30
N VAL A 185 19.67 -10.58 0.49
CA VAL A 185 18.78 -11.56 1.13
C VAL A 185 18.02 -12.36 0.08
N GLU A 186 17.46 -11.70 -0.94
CA GLU A 186 16.77 -12.34 -2.06
C GLU A 186 17.68 -13.30 -2.82
N ASN A 187 18.91 -12.89 -3.14
CA ASN A 187 19.88 -13.74 -3.82
C ASN A 187 20.28 -14.96 -2.97
N ALA A 188 20.46 -14.76 -1.65
CA ALA A 188 20.77 -15.84 -0.74
C ALA A 188 19.61 -16.84 -0.65
N LEU A 189 18.36 -16.37 -0.61
CA LEU A 189 17.15 -17.19 -0.61
C LEU A 189 17.00 -17.98 -1.93
N ARG A 190 17.17 -17.32 -3.08
CA ARG A 190 17.12 -17.97 -4.40
C ARG A 190 18.17 -19.06 -4.54
N GLY A 191 19.39 -18.80 -4.07
CA GLY A 191 20.48 -19.78 -4.11
C GLY A 191 20.25 -21.03 -3.25
N VAL A 192 19.23 -21.02 -2.39
CA VAL A 192 18.85 -22.16 -1.54
C VAL A 192 17.54 -22.83 -2.03
N LEU A 193 16.61 -22.05 -2.57
CA LEU A 193 15.29 -22.54 -2.98
C LEU A 193 15.24 -23.13 -4.41
N GLY A 194 16.25 -22.88 -5.24
CA GLY A 194 16.30 -23.37 -6.62
C GLY A 194 15.59 -22.45 -7.61
#